data_AF-A0A810DSI6-F1
#
_entry.id   AF-A0A810DSI6-F1
#
_cell.length_a   1.000
_cell.length_b   1.000
_cell.length_c   1.000
_cell.angle_alpha   90.00
_cell.angle_beta   90.00
_cell.angle_gamma   90.00
#
_symmetry.space_group_name_H-M   'P 1'
#
loop_
_entity.id
_entity.type
_entity.pdbx_description
1 polymer ?
#
loop_
_entity_poly.entity_id
_entity_poly.type
_entity_poly.pdbx_seq_one_letter_code
_entity_poly.pdbx_strand_id
1 'polypeptide(L)'
;MDHKKVLKQTLYNFVEKKVKFQKEEARKEIEALISATINPILNEWIQVKQIETDASNLADRLTELSELYPCAISWDVKNVIRSLNRTIFPLGTDMRNRILDDICDYVHHPTRSEVNLNNEALENATRQLQKDVQPLSKKLADLSTLENELNRVIGAEANGARAYKALVALGVDLSEVEDVSPNLPAIVKLSVDPAMLAQA
;
A
#
# COMPACT_ATOMS: atom_id res chain seq x y z
N MET A 1 -12.20 38.59 -24.03
CA MET A 1 -11.19 37.87 -23.22
C MET A 1 -11.85 36.62 -22.71
N ASP A 2 -11.45 35.47 -23.25
CA ASP A 2 -12.03 34.17 -22.92
C ASP A 2 -11.75 33.81 -21.47
N HIS A 3 -12.78 33.88 -20.64
CA HIS A 3 -12.76 33.29 -19.32
C HIS A 3 -12.72 31.76 -19.50
N LYS A 4 -11.55 31.14 -19.40
CA LYS A 4 -11.44 29.68 -19.29
C LYS A 4 -12.29 29.25 -18.11
N LYS A 5 -13.42 28.60 -18.40
CA LYS A 5 -14.41 28.24 -17.40
C LYS A 5 -13.86 27.06 -16.60
N VAL A 6 -13.37 27.30 -15.38
CA VAL A 6 -13.03 26.18 -14.47
C VAL A 6 -14.29 25.36 -14.27
N LEU A 7 -14.27 24.11 -14.74
CA LEU A 7 -15.35 23.17 -14.54
C LEU A 7 -15.21 22.58 -13.14
N LYS A 8 -16.34 22.35 -12.44
CA LYS A 8 -16.31 21.63 -11.16
C LYS A 8 -15.62 20.28 -11.27
N GLN A 9 -15.77 19.61 -12.41
CA GLN A 9 -15.10 18.34 -12.69
C GLN A 9 -13.58 18.46 -12.62
N THR A 10 -13.00 19.56 -13.09
CA THR A 10 -11.55 19.81 -12.99
C THR A 10 -11.10 19.87 -11.54
N LEU A 11 -11.90 20.49 -10.66
CA LEU A 11 -11.60 20.60 -9.23
C LEU A 11 -11.76 19.25 -8.51
N TYR A 12 -12.81 18.48 -8.82
CA TYR A 12 -12.99 17.13 -8.29
C TYR A 12 -11.81 16.23 -8.65
N ASN A 13 -11.44 16.19 -9.94
CA ASN A 13 -10.32 15.39 -10.40
C ASN A 13 -8.98 15.82 -9.77
N PHE A 14 -8.79 17.13 -9.55
CA PHE A 14 -7.61 17.65 -8.89
C PHE A 14 -7.50 17.15 -7.44
N VAL A 15 -8.57 17.29 -6.66
CA VAL A 15 -8.64 16.82 -5.27
C VAL A 15 -8.41 15.31 -5.21
N GLU A 16 -9.12 14.53 -6.02
CA GLU A 16 -8.98 13.07 -6.08
C GLU A 16 -7.54 12.66 -6.39
N LYS A 17 -6.91 13.29 -7.40
CA LYS A 17 -5.53 12.98 -7.80
C LYS A 17 -4.53 13.29 -6.68
N LYS A 18 -4.62 14.45 -6.05
CA LYS A 18 -3.70 14.86 -4.95
C LYS A 18 -3.87 13.96 -3.72
N VAL A 19 -5.11 13.67 -3.33
CA VAL A 19 -5.40 12.77 -2.20
C VAL A 19 -4.92 11.36 -2.50
N LYS A 20 -5.18 10.83 -3.70
CA LYS A 20 -4.71 9.51 -4.12
C LYS A 20 -3.20 9.41 -4.04
N PHE A 21 -2.47 10.40 -4.55
CA PHE A 21 -1.01 10.44 -4.49
C PHE A 21 -0.50 10.42 -3.03
N GLN A 22 -1.03 11.28 -2.16
CA GLN A 22 -0.64 11.31 -0.74
C GLN A 22 -0.98 10.02 0.00
N LYS A 23 -2.10 9.37 -0.34
CA LYS A 23 -2.47 8.05 0.19
C LYS A 23 -1.50 6.97 -0.28
N GLU A 24 -1.06 6.99 -1.54
CA GLU A 24 -0.07 6.05 -2.06
C GLU A 24 1.30 6.23 -1.40
N GLU A 25 1.76 7.47 -1.19
CA GLU A 25 3.02 7.73 -0.49
C GLU A 25 2.97 7.24 0.96
N ALA A 26 1.88 7.52 1.70
CA ALA A 26 1.72 7.01 3.06
C ALA A 26 1.68 5.48 3.12
N ARG A 27 1.08 4.80 2.13
CA ARG A 27 1.08 3.32 2.06
C ARG A 27 2.49 2.77 1.82
N LYS A 28 3.25 3.35 0.89
CA LYS A 28 4.64 2.95 0.65
C LYS A 28 5.51 3.13 1.90
N GLU A 29 5.29 4.21 2.64
CA GLU A 29 6.01 4.45 3.90
C GLU A 29 5.71 3.37 4.94
N ILE A 30 4.45 2.95 5.07
CA ILE A 30 4.05 1.82 5.93
C ILE A 30 4.72 0.52 5.47
N GLU A 31 4.65 0.19 4.18
CA GLU A 31 5.26 -1.02 3.62
C GLU A 31 6.78 -1.04 3.83
N ALA A 32 7.44 0.10 3.70
CA ALA A 32 8.88 0.25 3.95
C ALA A 32 9.23 0.02 5.42
N LEU A 33 8.44 0.57 6.36
CA LEU A 33 8.61 0.36 7.81
C LEU A 33 8.45 -1.11 8.20
N ILE A 34 7.38 -1.75 7.69
CA ILE A 34 7.13 -3.18 7.91
C ILE A 34 8.32 -3.99 7.37
N SER A 35 8.71 -3.74 6.12
CA SER A 35 9.81 -4.47 5.47
C SER A 35 11.14 -4.30 6.21
N ALA A 36 11.49 -3.08 6.63
CA ALA A 36 12.74 -2.80 7.32
C ALA A 36 12.81 -3.48 8.70
N THR A 37 11.67 -3.58 9.38
CA THR A 37 11.60 -4.11 10.75
C THR A 37 11.47 -5.64 10.76
N ILE A 38 10.65 -6.19 9.86
CA ILE A 38 10.29 -7.61 9.88
C ILE A 38 11.26 -8.48 9.08
N ASN A 39 11.76 -8.02 7.92
CA ASN A 39 12.61 -8.85 7.08
C ASN A 39 13.88 -9.37 7.78
N PRO A 40 14.58 -8.60 8.63
CA PRO A 40 15.72 -9.12 9.37
C PRO A 40 15.35 -10.32 10.25
N ILE A 41 14.21 -10.24 10.96
CA ILE A 41 13.71 -11.30 11.84
C ILE A 41 13.33 -12.54 11.01
N LEU A 42 12.65 -12.35 9.87
CA LEU A 42 12.29 -13.44 8.97
C LEU A 42 13.51 -14.10 8.33
N ASN A 43 14.56 -13.34 8.00
CA ASN A 43 15.82 -13.88 7.46
C ASN A 43 16.51 -14.79 8.48
N GLU A 44 16.44 -14.45 9.77
CA GLU A 44 17.03 -15.26 10.83
C GLU A 44 16.16 -16.46 11.18
N TRP A 45 14.83 -16.30 11.17
CA TRP A 45 13.90 -17.36 11.58
C TRP A 45 13.64 -18.40 10.49
N ILE A 46 13.51 -17.98 9.23
CA ILE A 46 13.22 -18.87 8.10
C ILE A 46 14.53 -19.46 7.56
N GLN A 47 14.93 -20.62 8.10
CA GLN A 47 16.14 -21.34 7.72
C GLN A 47 15.85 -22.56 6.82
N VAL A 48 15.27 -22.32 5.64
CA VAL A 48 14.88 -23.41 4.71
C VAL A 48 15.77 -23.51 3.46
N LYS A 49 16.78 -22.66 3.32
CA LYS A 49 17.63 -22.58 2.12
C LYS A 49 18.28 -23.91 1.72
N GLN A 50 18.72 -24.71 2.70
CA GLN A 50 19.29 -26.03 2.41
C GLN A 50 18.23 -26.97 1.82
N ILE A 51 17.01 -26.97 2.37
CA ILE A 51 15.89 -27.77 1.87
C ILE A 51 15.53 -27.36 0.44
N GLU A 52 15.48 -26.07 0.15
CA GLU A 52 15.22 -25.54 -1.21
C GLU A 52 16.32 -25.98 -2.20
N THR A 53 17.59 -25.91 -1.76
CA THR A 53 18.74 -26.34 -2.57
C THR A 53 18.68 -27.85 -2.86
N ASP A 54 18.40 -28.65 -1.84
CA ASP A 54 18.28 -30.10 -1.98
C ASP A 54 17.09 -30.48 -2.88
N ALA A 55 15.98 -29.76 -2.77
CA ALA A 55 14.81 -29.95 -3.62
C ALA A 55 15.10 -29.62 -5.10
N SER A 56 15.81 -28.52 -5.37
CA SER A 56 16.25 -28.17 -6.72
C SER A 56 17.16 -29.25 -7.31
N ASN A 57 18.20 -29.65 -6.57
CA ASN A 57 19.15 -30.67 -7.01
C ASN A 57 18.45 -32.01 -7.29
N LEU A 58 17.48 -32.41 -6.46
CA LEU A 58 16.72 -33.63 -6.69
C LEU A 58 15.81 -33.50 -7.92
N ALA A 59 15.15 -32.36 -8.10
CA ALA A 59 14.29 -32.11 -9.27
C ALA A 59 15.10 -32.17 -10.58
N ASP A 60 16.31 -31.60 -10.59
CA ASP A 60 17.21 -31.62 -11.74
C ASP A 60 17.61 -33.06 -12.10
N ARG A 61 18.08 -33.84 -11.10
CA ARG A 61 18.49 -35.24 -11.32
C ARG A 61 17.34 -36.14 -11.76
N LEU A 62 16.14 -35.93 -11.22
CA LEU A 62 14.95 -36.67 -11.66
C LEU A 62 14.52 -36.26 -13.08
N THR A 63 14.73 -35.00 -13.46
CA THR A 63 14.47 -34.52 -14.82
C THR A 63 15.44 -35.17 -15.80
N GLU A 64 16.74 -35.19 -15.51
CA GLU A 64 17.75 -35.89 -16.32
C GLU A 64 17.42 -37.37 -16.51
N LEU A 65 17.03 -38.07 -15.44
CA LEU A 65 16.59 -39.47 -15.53
C LEU A 65 15.33 -39.64 -16.39
N SER A 66 14.39 -38.69 -16.31
CA SER A 66 13.17 -38.70 -17.10
C SER A 66 13.41 -38.54 -18.60
N GLU A 67 14.46 -37.80 -18.96
CA GLU A 67 14.90 -37.59 -20.35
C GLU A 67 15.69 -38.78 -20.88
N LEU A 68 16.55 -39.38 -20.05
CA LEU A 68 17.35 -40.56 -20.42
C LEU A 68 16.49 -41.82 -20.59
N TYR A 69 15.46 -41.99 -19.77
CA TYR A 69 14.63 -43.21 -19.73
C TYR A 69 13.13 -42.90 -19.79
N PRO A 70 12.63 -42.28 -20.88
CA PRO A 70 11.26 -41.77 -20.94
C PRO A 70 10.19 -42.86 -20.83
N CYS A 71 10.51 -44.10 -21.23
CA CYS A 71 9.60 -45.25 -21.15
C CYS A 71 9.57 -45.95 -19.79
N ALA A 72 10.55 -45.69 -18.91
CA ALA A 72 10.65 -46.30 -17.58
C ALA A 72 10.13 -45.38 -16.47
N ILE A 73 9.80 -44.14 -16.80
CA ILE A 73 9.49 -43.10 -15.82
C ILE A 73 7.98 -42.87 -15.77
N SER A 74 7.40 -43.12 -14.60
CA SER A 74 5.96 -42.98 -14.39
C SER A 74 5.53 -41.52 -14.28
N TRP A 75 4.22 -41.29 -14.42
CA TRP A 75 3.61 -40.00 -14.12
C TRP A 75 3.85 -39.53 -12.67
N ASP A 76 4.06 -40.46 -11.73
CA ASP A 76 4.32 -40.12 -10.33
C ASP A 76 5.65 -39.39 -10.16
N VAL A 77 6.70 -39.82 -10.88
CA VAL A 77 8.01 -39.14 -10.86
C VAL A 77 7.88 -37.72 -11.41
N LYS A 78 7.10 -37.52 -12.48
CA LYS A 78 6.82 -36.18 -13.03
C LYS A 78 6.08 -35.30 -12.04
N ASN A 79 5.15 -35.87 -11.26
CA ASN A 79 4.47 -35.14 -10.19
C ASN A 79 5.42 -34.77 -9.05
N VAL A 80 6.36 -35.65 -8.69
CA VAL A 80 7.40 -35.33 -7.69
C VAL A 80 8.25 -34.15 -8.15
N ILE A 81 8.78 -34.18 -9.38
CA ILE A 81 9.53 -33.05 -9.97
C ILE A 81 8.73 -31.76 -9.88
N ARG A 82 7.45 -31.80 -10.27
CA ARG A 82 6.55 -30.64 -10.21
C ARG A 82 6.38 -30.12 -8.78
N SER A 83 6.19 -31.00 -7.79
CA SER A 83 6.03 -30.59 -6.39
C SER A 83 7.31 -30.01 -5.79
N LEU A 84 8.47 -30.58 -6.11
CA LEU A 84 9.77 -30.02 -5.71
C LEU A 84 9.92 -28.60 -6.25
N ASN A 85 9.68 -28.39 -7.54
CA ASN A 85 9.83 -27.09 -8.19
C ASN A 85 8.77 -26.06 -7.80
N ARG A 86 7.53 -26.47 -7.52
CA ARG A 86 6.41 -25.53 -7.26
C ARG A 86 6.12 -25.26 -5.79
N THR A 87 6.56 -26.14 -4.89
CA THR A 87 6.13 -26.08 -3.49
C THR A 87 7.31 -26.04 -2.54
N ILE A 88 8.36 -26.84 -2.80
CA ILE A 88 9.50 -26.92 -1.89
C ILE A 88 10.58 -25.90 -2.26
N PHE A 89 10.88 -25.73 -3.54
CA PHE A 89 11.86 -24.76 -4.02
C PHE A 89 11.55 -23.30 -3.62
N PRO A 90 10.31 -22.79 -3.69
CA PRO A 90 9.98 -21.43 -3.25
C PRO A 90 9.55 -21.34 -1.78
N LEU A 91 9.73 -22.40 -0.97
CA LEU A 91 9.13 -22.51 0.36
C LEU A 91 9.43 -21.31 1.28
N GLY A 92 10.68 -20.84 1.31
CA GLY A 92 11.11 -19.73 2.14
C GLY A 92 10.50 -18.40 1.71
N THR A 93 10.37 -18.18 0.39
CA THR A 93 9.65 -17.02 -0.16
C THR A 93 8.17 -17.09 0.17
N ASP A 94 7.53 -18.25 -0.01
CA ASP A 94 6.11 -18.44 0.28
C ASP A 94 5.79 -18.26 1.78
N MET A 95 6.63 -18.81 2.66
CA MET A 95 6.52 -18.60 4.11
C MET A 95 6.65 -17.13 4.47
N ARG A 96 7.67 -16.44 3.93
CA ARG A 96 7.88 -15.01 4.17
C ARG A 96 6.68 -14.19 3.75
N ASN A 97 6.17 -14.41 2.54
CA ASN A 97 5.06 -13.64 1.98
C ASN A 97 3.80 -13.82 2.83
N ARG A 98 3.47 -15.06 3.21
CA ARG A 98 2.31 -15.32 4.09
C ARG A 98 2.42 -14.61 5.44
N ILE A 99 3.58 -14.68 6.07
CA ILE A 99 3.81 -14.04 7.37
C ILE A 99 3.75 -12.50 7.23
N LEU A 100 4.33 -11.94 6.17
CA LEU A 100 4.25 -10.51 5.90
C LEU A 100 2.82 -10.07 5.62
N ASP A 101 2.05 -10.84 4.86
CA ASP A 101 0.64 -10.55 4.59
C ASP A 101 -0.18 -10.50 5.89
N ASP A 102 0.01 -11.48 6.79
CA ASP A 102 -0.65 -11.50 8.11
C ASP A 102 -0.27 -10.29 8.97
N ILE A 103 1.00 -9.89 8.95
CA ILE A 103 1.51 -8.71 9.68
C ILE A 103 0.94 -7.42 9.08
N CYS A 104 0.95 -7.29 7.76
CA CYS A 104 0.37 -6.15 7.04
C CYS A 104 -1.12 -6.02 7.39
N ASP A 105 -1.86 -7.14 7.33
CA ASP A 105 -3.27 -7.19 7.70
C ASP A 105 -3.51 -6.68 9.12
N TYR A 106 -2.70 -7.12 10.09
CA TYR A 106 -2.82 -6.69 11.48
C TYR A 106 -2.46 -5.21 11.68
N VAL A 107 -1.37 -4.75 11.07
CA VAL A 107 -0.91 -3.35 11.18
C VAL A 107 -1.93 -2.40 10.57
N HIS A 108 -2.58 -2.79 9.46
CA HIS A 108 -3.63 -1.99 8.84
C HIS A 108 -4.99 -2.08 9.57
N HIS A 109 -5.27 -3.16 10.30
CA HIS A 109 -6.56 -3.40 10.96
C HIS A 109 -6.41 -3.64 12.47
N PRO A 110 -6.21 -2.57 13.27
CA PRO A 110 -5.95 -2.69 14.71
C PRO A 110 -7.12 -3.22 15.55
N THR A 111 -8.29 -3.47 14.95
CA THR A 111 -9.42 -4.12 15.62
C THR A 111 -9.27 -5.64 15.76
N ARG A 112 -8.31 -6.27 15.08
CA ARG A 112 -7.98 -7.68 15.29
C ARG A 112 -7.18 -7.81 16.59
N SER A 113 -7.66 -8.65 17.50
CA SER A 113 -7.22 -8.66 18.90
C SER A 113 -5.87 -9.33 19.14
N GLU A 114 -5.40 -10.19 18.23
CA GLU A 114 -4.22 -11.02 18.49
C GLU A 114 -3.41 -11.27 17.21
N VAL A 115 -2.11 -11.03 17.32
CA VAL A 115 -1.08 -11.57 16.43
C VAL A 115 -0.50 -12.77 17.15
N ASN A 116 -0.72 -13.96 16.62
CA ASN A 116 -0.06 -15.17 17.07
C ASN A 116 0.81 -15.69 15.92
N LEU A 117 2.11 -15.39 16.01
CA LEU A 117 3.09 -15.81 15.00
C LEU A 117 3.98 -16.94 15.52
N ASN A 118 3.76 -17.41 16.75
CA ASN A 118 4.58 -18.41 17.44
C ASN A 118 6.08 -18.04 17.45
N ASN A 119 6.39 -16.74 17.45
CA ASN A 119 7.74 -16.19 17.53
C ASN A 119 7.71 -14.87 18.30
N GLU A 120 8.33 -14.85 19.48
CA GLU A 120 8.26 -13.71 20.41
C GLU A 120 8.89 -12.44 19.82
N ALA A 121 10.03 -12.55 19.13
CA ALA A 121 10.70 -11.40 18.52
C ALA A 121 9.81 -10.77 17.43
N LEU A 122 9.18 -11.61 16.62
CA LEU A 122 8.28 -11.19 15.56
C LEU A 122 7.00 -10.57 16.13
N GLU A 123 6.39 -11.17 17.15
CA GLU A 123 5.21 -10.62 17.82
C GLU A 123 5.48 -9.26 18.47
N ASN A 124 6.61 -9.13 19.16
CA ASN A 124 7.03 -7.87 19.76
C ASN A 124 7.26 -6.79 18.69
N ALA A 125 7.94 -7.14 17.60
CA ALA A 125 8.15 -6.24 16.47
C ALA A 125 6.84 -5.81 15.81
N THR A 126 5.90 -6.75 15.58
CA THR A 126 4.59 -6.45 14.99
C THR A 126 3.75 -5.54 15.89
N ARG A 127 3.75 -5.76 17.21
CA ARG A 127 3.04 -4.87 18.17
C ARG A 127 3.64 -3.47 18.20
N GLN A 128 4.96 -3.35 18.07
CA GLN A 128 5.61 -2.04 18.01
C GLN A 128 5.31 -1.33 16.68
N LEU A 129 5.40 -2.04 15.55
CA LEU A 129 5.03 -1.52 14.23
C LEU A 129 3.60 -0.97 14.18
N GLN A 130 2.65 -1.65 14.82
CA GLN A 130 1.27 -1.16 14.89
C GLN A 130 1.17 0.23 15.55
N LYS A 131 2.00 0.50 16.57
CA LYS A 131 2.07 1.82 17.21
C LYS A 131 2.78 2.83 16.31
N ASP A 132 3.89 2.42 15.70
CA ASP A 132 4.71 3.29 14.86
C ASP A 132 3.99 3.72 13.57
N VAL A 133 3.12 2.86 13.04
CA VAL A 133 2.29 3.11 11.85
C VAL A 133 1.01 3.88 12.19
N GLN A 134 0.60 3.95 13.46
CA GLN A 134 -0.63 4.65 13.86
C GLN A 134 -0.74 6.10 13.32
N PRO A 135 0.33 6.93 13.32
CA PRO A 135 0.28 8.27 12.72
C PRO A 135 0.00 8.25 11.22
N LEU A 136 0.55 7.28 10.48
CA LEU A 136 0.31 7.12 9.04
C LEU A 136 -1.08 6.58 8.75
N SER A 137 -1.58 5.63 9.54
CA SER A 137 -2.97 5.18 9.45
C SER A 137 -3.96 6.32 9.74
N LYS A 138 -3.63 7.19 10.71
CA LYS A 138 -4.40 8.41 10.97
C LYS A 138 -4.34 9.36 9.76
N LYS A 139 -3.15 9.61 9.19
CA LYS A 139 -2.98 10.40 7.96
C LYS A 139 -3.87 9.89 6.82
N LEU A 140 -3.96 8.57 6.62
CA LEU A 140 -4.83 7.97 5.59
C LEU A 140 -6.33 8.22 5.84
N ALA A 141 -6.77 8.13 7.09
CA ALA A 141 -8.15 8.44 7.48
C ALA A 141 -8.45 9.94 7.32
N ASP A 142 -7.54 10.81 7.76
CA ASP A 142 -7.64 12.26 7.65
C ASP A 142 -7.69 12.69 6.18
N LEU A 143 -6.86 12.09 5.30
CA LEU A 143 -6.89 12.34 3.85
C LEU A 143 -8.24 11.95 3.21
N SER A 144 -8.86 10.86 3.65
CA SER A 144 -10.18 10.45 3.16
C SER A 144 -11.29 11.40 3.63
N THR A 145 -11.15 11.92 4.85
CA THR A 145 -12.08 12.93 5.39
C THR A 145 -11.93 14.24 4.64
N LEU A 146 -10.69 14.70 4.42
CA LEU A 146 -10.37 15.91 3.68
C LEU A 146 -10.92 15.85 2.24
N GLU A 147 -10.75 14.72 1.54
CA GLU A 147 -11.32 14.50 0.21
C GLU A 147 -12.85 14.74 0.18
N ASN A 148 -13.56 14.15 1.13
CA ASN A 148 -15.01 14.30 1.25
C ASN A 148 -15.42 15.74 1.58
N GLU A 149 -14.68 16.42 2.47
CA GLU A 149 -14.93 17.81 2.83
C GLU A 149 -14.71 18.76 1.64
N LEU A 150 -13.61 18.61 0.91
CA LEU A 150 -13.31 19.42 -0.27
C LEU A 150 -14.31 19.17 -1.40
N ASN A 151 -14.70 17.91 -1.62
CA ASN A 151 -15.74 17.55 -2.59
C ASN A 151 -17.09 18.17 -2.22
N ARG A 152 -17.43 18.23 -0.92
CA ARG A 152 -18.65 18.90 -0.44
C ARG A 152 -18.61 20.41 -0.70
N VAL A 153 -17.47 21.06 -0.51
CA VAL A 153 -17.28 22.49 -0.82
C VAL A 153 -17.48 22.75 -2.31
N ILE A 154 -16.86 21.94 -3.18
CA ILE A 154 -17.06 22.04 -4.64
C ILE A 154 -18.54 21.83 -5.00
N GLY A 155 -19.21 20.87 -4.34
CA GLY A 155 -20.62 20.56 -4.53
C GLY A 155 -21.55 21.72 -4.18
N ALA A 156 -21.29 22.39 -3.05
CA ALA A 156 -22.13 23.47 -2.52
C ALA A 156 -22.11 24.75 -3.36
N GLU A 157 -21.04 25.03 -4.10
CA GLU A 157 -20.91 26.26 -4.87
C GLU A 157 -21.71 26.25 -6.18
N ALA A 158 -22.17 27.40 -6.67
CA ALA A 158 -23.02 27.43 -7.87
C ALA A 158 -22.29 27.06 -9.17
N ASN A 159 -20.98 27.30 -9.26
CA ASN A 159 -20.17 27.02 -10.45
C ASN A 159 -18.69 26.78 -10.07
N GLY A 160 -17.89 26.29 -11.02
CA GLY A 160 -16.49 25.95 -10.75
C GLY A 160 -15.60 27.15 -10.42
N ALA A 161 -15.90 28.36 -10.90
CA ALA A 161 -15.15 29.56 -10.52
C ALA A 161 -15.37 29.94 -9.05
N ARG A 162 -16.60 29.79 -8.54
CA ARG A 162 -16.88 29.99 -7.11
C ARG A 162 -16.27 28.88 -6.24
N ALA A 163 -16.34 27.63 -6.71
CA ALA A 163 -15.69 26.49 -6.05
C ALA A 163 -14.16 26.67 -5.95
N TYR A 164 -13.52 27.12 -7.04
CA TYR A 164 -12.08 27.43 -7.05
C TYR A 164 -11.73 28.45 -5.96
N LYS A 165 -12.46 29.57 -5.90
CA LYS A 165 -12.27 30.59 -4.87
C LYS A 165 -12.49 30.08 -3.45
N ALA A 166 -13.51 29.25 -3.25
CA ALA A 166 -13.78 28.63 -1.95
C ALA A 166 -12.62 27.72 -1.52
N LEU A 167 -12.08 26.90 -2.42
CA LEU A 167 -10.92 26.05 -2.15
C LEU A 167 -9.64 26.86 -1.84
N VAL A 168 -9.37 27.94 -2.59
CA VAL A 168 -8.24 28.84 -2.30
C VAL A 168 -8.41 29.53 -0.95
N ALA A 169 -9.63 29.95 -0.59
CA ALA A 169 -9.92 30.53 0.72
C ALA A 169 -9.72 29.53 1.87
N LEU A 170 -9.86 28.24 1.57
CA LEU A 170 -9.55 27.13 2.46
C LEU A 170 -8.05 26.81 2.48
N GLY A 171 -7.18 27.55 1.80
CA GLY A 171 -5.74 27.29 1.79
C GLY A 171 -5.31 26.08 0.95
N VAL A 172 -6.20 25.55 0.09
CA VAL A 172 -5.83 24.53 -0.88
C VAL A 172 -4.97 25.18 -1.96
N ASP A 173 -3.76 24.68 -2.14
CA ASP A 173 -2.91 25.11 -3.26
C ASP A 173 -3.47 24.54 -4.57
N LEU A 174 -3.96 25.44 -5.43
CA LEU A 174 -4.49 25.17 -6.76
C LEU A 174 -3.57 25.71 -7.86
N SER A 175 -2.29 25.97 -7.57
CA SER A 175 -1.32 26.50 -8.53
C SER A 175 -1.17 25.64 -9.80
N GLU A 176 -1.41 24.33 -9.69
CA GLU A 176 -1.43 23.38 -10.81
C GLU A 176 -2.74 23.39 -11.63
N VAL A 177 -3.77 24.10 -11.18
CA VAL A 177 -5.04 24.28 -11.89
C VAL A 177 -5.02 25.65 -12.58
N GLU A 178 -4.95 25.66 -13.91
CA GLU A 178 -4.92 26.92 -14.70
C GLU A 178 -6.09 27.86 -14.34
N ASP A 179 -5.73 29.11 -14.08
CA ASP A 179 -6.39 30.09 -13.21
C ASP A 179 -7.70 30.73 -13.74
N VAL A 180 -8.56 31.17 -12.78
CA VAL A 180 -9.53 32.27 -12.94
C VAL A 180 -9.50 33.16 -11.68
N SER A 181 -8.68 34.21 -11.75
CA SER A 181 -8.73 35.53 -11.10
C SER A 181 -9.29 35.66 -9.64
N PRO A 182 -8.50 36.26 -8.72
CA PRO A 182 -8.86 36.40 -7.31
C PRO A 182 -9.88 37.53 -7.10
N ASN A 183 -10.96 37.22 -6.37
CA ASN A 183 -11.75 38.20 -5.61
C ASN A 183 -12.54 37.41 -4.55
N LEU A 184 -12.14 37.52 -3.29
CA LEU A 184 -12.63 36.80 -2.09
C LEU A 184 -13.97 37.39 -1.57
N PRO A 185 -14.87 36.58 -0.97
CA PRO A 185 -14.91 36.56 0.50
C PRO A 185 -15.36 35.23 1.18
N ALA A 186 -15.26 35.26 2.52
CA ALA A 186 -15.78 34.39 3.60
C ALA A 186 -14.96 33.16 4.04
N ILE A 187 -14.52 33.19 5.30
CA ILE A 187 -13.76 32.16 6.02
C ILE A 187 -14.72 31.01 6.41
N VAL A 188 -14.48 29.82 5.89
CA VAL A 188 -15.12 28.57 6.34
C VAL A 188 -14.06 27.76 7.10
N LYS A 189 -14.35 27.32 8.33
CA LYS A 189 -13.45 26.45 9.09
C LYS A 189 -13.57 25.01 8.56
N LEU A 190 -12.45 24.42 8.15
CA LEU A 190 -12.31 22.98 7.93
C LEU A 190 -11.96 22.26 9.24
N SER A 191 -12.30 20.98 9.32
CA SER A 191 -11.98 20.11 10.47
C SER A 191 -10.50 19.70 10.51
N VAL A 192 -9.83 19.75 9.35
CA VAL A 192 -8.48 19.24 9.12
C VAL A 192 -7.64 20.30 8.41
N ASP A 193 -6.34 20.34 8.71
CA ASP A 193 -5.40 21.31 8.14
C ASP A 193 -5.19 21.08 6.62
N PRO A 194 -5.52 22.07 5.76
CA PRO A 194 -5.29 22.02 4.32
C PRO A 194 -3.81 21.90 3.92
N ALA A 195 -2.88 22.31 4.80
CA ALA A 195 -1.44 22.27 4.54
C ALA A 195 -0.90 20.86 4.26
N MET A 196 -1.67 19.81 4.58
CA MET A 196 -1.38 18.43 4.17
C MET A 196 -1.26 18.24 2.65
N LEU A 197 -1.77 19.16 1.84
CA LEU A 197 -1.66 19.14 0.37
C LEU A 197 -0.42 19.86 -0.17
N ALA A 198 0.26 20.67 0.64
CA ALA A 198 1.36 21.55 0.21
C ALA A 198 2.76 20.89 0.22
N GLN A 199 2.88 19.65 0.71
CA GLN A 199 4.16 18.91 0.77
C GLN A 199 4.35 17.93 -0.41
N ALA A 200 3.90 18.32 -1.61
CA ALA A 200 4.14 17.59 -2.85
C ALA A 200 5.30 18.22 -3.63
#